data_AF-A0A6M0SIL4-F1
#
_entry.id   AF-A0A6M0SIL4-F1
#
_cell.length_a   1.000
_cell.length_b   1.000
_cell.length_c   1.000
_cell.angle_alpha   90.00
_cell.angle_beta   90.00
_cell.angle_gamma   90.00
#
_symmetry.space_group_name_H-M   'P 1'
#
loop_
_entity.id
_entity.type
_entity.pdbx_description
1 polymer ?
#
loop_
_entity_poly.entity_id
_entity_poly.type
_entity_poly.pdbx_seq_one_letter_code
_entity_poly.pdbx_strand_id
1 'polypeptide(L)'
;MRLVDKQEEYEALKVQEYWIVDYRGQIPAKYCLRGKGPKVIVLKLTDGIYQKAEYLQGEVVPCVTFPDLTLTTDQILAAEE
;
A
#
# COMPACT_ATOMS: atom_id res chain seq x y z
N MET A 1 -17.23 -5.95 -0.58
CA MET A 1 -16.45 -4.99 0.22
C MET A 1 -15.55 -4.22 -0.72
N ARG A 2 -15.73 -2.91 -0.82
CA ARG A 2 -14.90 -2.05 -1.68
C ARG A 2 -13.64 -1.64 -0.90
N LEU A 3 -12.56 -1.33 -1.61
CA LEU A 3 -11.32 -0.85 -0.98
C LEU A 3 -11.55 0.45 -0.18
N VAL A 4 -12.49 1.28 -0.63
CA VAL A 4 -12.91 2.51 0.04
C VAL A 4 -13.49 2.20 1.43
N ASP A 5 -14.40 1.23 1.53
CA ASP A 5 -15.03 0.82 2.79
C ASP A 5 -13.97 0.44 3.85
N LYS A 6 -12.93 -0.32 3.45
CA LYS A 6 -11.84 -0.69 4.37
C LYS A 6 -10.96 0.48 4.80
N GLN A 7 -10.71 1.43 3.90
CA GLN A 7 -9.88 2.60 4.23
C GLN A 7 -10.56 3.45 5.29
N GLU A 8 -11.84 3.74 5.12
CA GLU A 8 -12.62 4.52 6.10
C GLU A 8 -12.69 3.81 7.46
N GLU A 9 -12.94 2.49 7.47
CA GLU A 9 -12.95 1.69 8.70
C GLU A 9 -11.60 1.73 9.43
N TYR A 10 -10.50 1.49 8.72
CA TYR A 10 -9.18 1.48 9.33
C TYR A 10 -8.72 2.88 9.76
N GLU A 11 -9.19 3.93 9.09
CA GLU A 11 -8.93 5.33 9.49
C GLU A 11 -9.66 5.67 10.79
N ALA A 12 -10.92 5.25 10.90
CA ALA A 12 -11.72 5.40 12.12
C ALA A 12 -11.10 4.63 13.29
N LEU A 13 -10.56 3.44 13.03
CA LEU A 13 -9.85 2.60 14.00
C LEU A 13 -8.41 3.06 14.29
N LYS A 14 -7.93 4.13 13.64
CA LYS A 14 -6.58 4.68 13.83
C LYS A 14 -5.45 3.68 13.57
N VAL A 15 -5.63 2.81 12.58
CA VAL A 15 -4.55 1.94 12.10
C VAL A 15 -3.46 2.84 11.49
N GLN A 16 -2.24 2.76 12.02
CA GLN A 16 -1.17 3.68 11.65
C GLN A 16 -0.68 3.48 10.21
N GLU A 17 -0.71 2.23 9.75
CA GLU A 17 -0.13 1.84 8.48
C GLU A 17 -0.96 0.70 7.86
N TYR A 18 -1.42 0.91 6.63
CA TYR A 18 -2.23 -0.04 5.88
C TYR A 18 -1.66 -0.25 4.48
N TRP A 19 -1.28 -1.49 4.16
CA TRP A 19 -0.66 -1.85 2.89
C TRP A 19 -1.67 -2.57 1.99
N ILE A 20 -1.79 -2.10 0.75
CA ILE A 20 -2.56 -2.75 -0.31
C ILE A 20 -1.56 -3.29 -1.33
N VAL A 21 -1.56 -4.62 -1.51
CA VAL A 21 -0.68 -5.31 -2.44
C VAL A 21 -1.49 -5.67 -3.70
N ASP A 22 -1.17 -5.02 -4.82
CA ASP A 22 -1.78 -5.32 -6.13
C ASP A 22 -0.76 -6.06 -7.00
N TYR A 23 -0.53 -7.32 -6.69
CA TYR A 23 0.43 -8.18 -7.36
C TYR A 23 0.08 -8.53 -8.82
N ARG A 24 -1.20 -8.45 -9.19
CA ARG A 24 -1.67 -8.67 -10.58
C ARG A 24 -1.86 -7.39 -11.38
N GLY A 25 -1.63 -6.21 -10.79
CA GLY A 25 -1.87 -4.92 -11.47
C GLY A 25 -3.34 -4.73 -11.88
N GLN A 26 -4.27 -5.19 -11.05
CA GLN A 26 -5.71 -5.14 -11.30
C GLN A 26 -6.33 -3.78 -10.98
N ILE A 27 -5.66 -2.94 -10.19
CA ILE A 27 -6.15 -1.59 -9.89
C ILE A 27 -6.25 -0.81 -11.21
N PRO A 28 -7.43 -0.27 -11.55
CA PRO A 28 -7.60 0.52 -12.77
C PRO A 28 -6.68 1.74 -12.80
N ALA A 29 -6.09 2.04 -13.96
CA ALA A 29 -5.09 3.10 -14.13
C ALA A 29 -5.54 4.48 -13.58
N LYS A 30 -6.83 4.81 -13.66
CA LYS A 30 -7.40 6.06 -13.13
C LYS A 30 -7.28 6.21 -11.60
N TYR A 31 -7.02 5.12 -10.88
CA TYR A 31 -6.80 5.11 -9.43
C TYR A 31 -5.32 4.96 -9.06
N CYS A 32 -4.44 4.82 -10.05
CA CYS A 32 -3.01 4.69 -9.86
C CYS A 32 -2.30 6.04 -10.04
N LEU A 33 -1.54 6.47 -9.05
CA LEU A 33 -0.71 7.68 -9.11
C LEU A 33 0.48 7.51 -10.04
N ARG A 34 1.01 6.28 -10.15
CA ARG A 34 2.24 5.97 -10.90
C ARG A 34 2.01 4.98 -12.05
N GLY A 35 0.86 5.07 -12.72
CA GLY A 35 0.52 4.20 -13.85
C GLY A 35 0.05 2.79 -13.45
N LYS A 36 -0.39 1.99 -14.41
CA LYS A 36 -0.90 0.62 -14.17
C LYS A 36 0.27 -0.37 -14.03
N GLY A 37 0.06 -1.41 -13.24
CA GLY A 37 1.01 -2.53 -13.09
C GLY A 37 1.09 -3.00 -11.65
N PRO A 38 1.79 -4.11 -11.39
CA PRO A 38 2.01 -4.61 -10.05
C PRO A 38 2.63 -3.55 -9.14
N LYS A 39 2.07 -3.37 -7.95
CA LYS A 39 2.51 -2.33 -7.02
C LYS A 39 2.12 -2.63 -5.58
N VAL A 40 2.83 -1.98 -4.67
CA VAL A 40 2.46 -1.88 -3.26
C VAL A 40 2.02 -0.46 -2.98
N ILE A 41 0.85 -0.30 -2.37
CA ILE A 41 0.33 1.00 -1.95
C ILE A 41 0.35 1.05 -0.43
N VAL A 42 1.04 2.04 0.13
CA VAL A 42 1.08 2.26 1.57
C VAL A 42 0.22 3.46 1.92
N LEU A 43 -0.72 3.26 2.83
CA LEU A 43 -1.50 4.31 3.47
C LEU A 43 -0.95 4.53 4.88
N LYS A 44 -0.47 5.74 5.17
CA LYS A 44 0.05 6.13 6.48
C LYS A 44 -0.88 7.14 7.12
N LEU A 45 -1.27 6.90 8.36
CA LEU A 45 -2.17 7.80 9.07
C LEU A 45 -1.36 9.01 9.58
N THR A 46 -1.60 10.18 9.00
CA THR A 46 -0.95 11.44 9.40
C THR A 46 -2.04 12.46 9.70
N ASP A 47 -1.99 13.07 10.89
CA ASP A 47 -2.99 14.05 11.35
C ASP A 47 -4.45 13.55 11.23
N GLY A 48 -4.63 12.24 11.44
CA GLY A 48 -5.93 11.59 11.42
C GLY A 48 -6.47 11.24 10.03
N ILE A 49 -5.69 11.45 8.95
CA ILE A 49 -6.07 11.17 7.57
C ILE A 49 -5.01 10.28 6.91
N TYR A 50 -5.42 9.31 6.10
CA TYR A 50 -4.47 8.51 5.34
C TYR A 50 -3.80 9.28 4.20
N GLN A 51 -2.47 9.32 4.24
CA GLN A 51 -1.63 9.71 3.12
C GLN A 51 -1.18 8.48 2.32
N LYS A 52 -1.35 8.55 1.00
CA LYS A 52 -1.07 7.44 0.08
C LYS A 52 0.30 7.59 -0.60
N ALA A 53 1.08 6.51 -0.62
CA ALA A 53 2.29 6.36 -1.43
C ALA A 53 2.23 5.07 -2.26
N GLU A 54 2.68 5.12 -3.52
CA GLU A 54 2.76 3.94 -4.40
C GLU A 54 4.22 3.57 -4.67
N TYR A 55 4.52 2.29 -4.53
CA TYR A 55 5.83 1.70 -4.77
C TYR A 55 5.72 0.68 -5.92
N LEU A 56 6.61 0.82 -6.89
CA LEU A 56 6.71 -0.02 -8.08
C LEU A 56 7.83 -1.06 -7.91
N GLN A 57 7.94 -1.96 -8.88
CA GLN A 57 8.94 -3.03 -8.90
C GLN A 57 10.37 -2.55 -8.58
N GLY A 58 11.08 -3.29 -7.74
CA GLY A 58 12.45 -2.98 -7.27
C GLY A 58 12.57 -1.90 -6.18
N GLU A 59 11.52 -1.16 -5.86
CA GLU A 59 11.58 -0.10 -4.85
C GLU A 59 11.48 -0.65 -3.41
N VAL A 60 12.17 0.02 -2.48
CA VAL A 60 12.05 -0.27 -1.04
C VAL A 60 10.77 0.37 -0.50
N VAL A 61 10.00 -0.42 0.23
CA VAL A 61 8.76 0.02 0.90
C VAL A 61 9.07 0.32 2.38
N PRO A 62 9.09 1.59 2.81
CA PRO A 62 9.42 1.96 4.18
C PRO A 62 8.25 1.68 5.14
N CYS A 63 8.47 0.79 6.11
CA CYS A 63 7.54 0.51 7.20
C CYS A 63 7.81 1.43 8.39
N VAL A 64 6.82 2.24 8.77
CA VAL A 64 6.94 3.13 9.94
C VAL A 64 6.69 2.35 11.23
N THR A 65 5.84 1.33 11.16
CA THR A 65 5.47 0.49 12.31
C THR A 65 6.63 -0.40 12.76
N PHE A 66 7.44 -0.87 11.81
CA PHE A 66 8.61 -1.71 12.05
C PHE A 66 9.83 -1.13 11.30
N PRO A 67 10.56 -0.16 11.88
CA PRO A 67 11.63 0.56 11.17
C PRO A 67 12.77 -0.32 10.66
N ASP A 68 13.03 -1.44 11.33
CA ASP A 68 14.07 -2.40 10.93
C ASP A 68 13.61 -3.33 9.80
N LEU A 69 12.32 -3.33 9.46
CA LEU A 69 11.77 -4.12 8.35
C LEU A 69 12.06 -3.42 7.02
N THR A 70 13.07 -3.91 6.32
CA THR A 70 13.40 -3.46 4.97
C THR A 70 12.88 -4.47 3.95
N LEU A 71 11.79 -4.14 3.26
CA LEU A 71 11.22 -4.96 2.19
C LEU A 71 11.26 -4.24 0.85
N THR A 72 11.63 -4.95 -0.20
CA THR A 72 11.41 -4.48 -1.57
C THR A 72 10.03 -4.90 -2.05
N THR A 73 9.48 -4.15 -3.01
CA THR A 73 8.24 -4.55 -3.70
C THR A 73 8.38 -5.93 -4.31
N ASP A 74 9.53 -6.29 -4.87
CA ASP A 74 9.76 -7.62 -5.46
C ASP A 74 9.57 -8.75 -4.44
N GLN A 75 10.10 -8.57 -3.22
CA GLN A 75 9.93 -9.55 -2.13
C GLN A 75 8.47 -9.67 -1.69
N ILE A 76 7.75 -8.55 -1.64
CA ILE A 76 6.33 -8.52 -1.25
C ILE A 76 5.47 -9.18 -2.32
N LEU A 77 5.73 -8.87 -3.59
CA LEU A 77 4.95 -9.35 -4.73
C LEU A 77 5.20 -10.84 -5.03
N ALA A 78 6.36 -11.37 -4.65
CA ALA A 78 6.70 -12.79 -4.79
C ALA A 78 6.06 -13.70 -3.73
N ALA A 79 5.44 -13.15 -2.68
CA ALA A 79 4.93 -13.93 -1.53
C ALA A 79 3.62 -14.70 -1.80
N GLU A 80 3.04 -14.59 -3.00
CA GLU A 80 1.78 -15.26 -3.39
C GLU A 80 1.99 -16.46 -4.35
N GLU A 81 3.20 -17.01 -4.43
CA GLU A 81 3.45 -18.29 -5.12
C GLU A 81 2.91 -19.51 -4.35
#